data_AF-A0A921FSW2-F1
#
_entry.id   AF-A0A921FSW2-F1
#
_cell.length_a   1.000
_cell.length_b   1.000
_cell.length_c   1.000
_cell.angle_alpha   90.00
_cell.angle_beta   90.00
_cell.angle_gamma   90.00
#
_symmetry.space_group_name_H-M   'P 1'
#
loop_
_entity.id
_entity.type
_entity.pdbx_description
1 polymer ?
#
loop_
_entity_poly.entity_id
_entity_poly.type
_entity_poly.pdbx_seq_one_letter_code
_entity_poly.pdbx_strand_id
1 'polypeptide(L)' 'NTGRKTLDVRTWECPYCHTVQDRDLNAAVNILSAGLAVRACGDSRLTEATLR' A
#
# COMPACT_ATOMS: atom_id res chain seq x y z
N ASN A 1 -16.32 -6.92 -4.05
CA ASN A 1 -15.48 -6.01 -3.25
C ASN A 1 -15.87 -4.57 -3.61
N THR A 2 -16.82 -3.97 -2.88
CA THR A 2 -17.73 -2.92 -3.38
C THR A 2 -17.57 -1.53 -2.74
N GLY A 3 -16.45 -1.18 -2.08
CA GLY A 3 -16.32 0.20 -1.59
C GLY A 3 -15.11 0.48 -0.71
N ARG A 4 -14.79 1.79 -0.59
CA ARG A 4 -13.78 2.34 0.32
C ARG A 4 -14.15 1.95 1.75
N LYS A 5 -13.34 1.10 2.39
CA LYS A 5 -13.50 0.76 3.80
C LYS A 5 -13.27 2.02 4.64
N THR A 6 -14.14 2.24 5.63
CA THR A 6 -14.01 3.37 6.55
C THR A 6 -12.77 3.20 7.43
N LEU A 7 -12.16 4.31 7.88
CA LEU A 7 -10.86 4.29 8.57
C LEU A 7 -10.89 3.60 9.95
N ASP A 8 -12.07 3.37 10.49
CA ASP A 8 -12.33 2.61 11.72
C ASP A 8 -12.18 1.09 11.54
N VAL A 9 -12.28 0.58 10.31
CA VAL A 9 -12.08 -0.84 10.02
C VAL A 9 -10.58 -1.16 9.98
N ARG A 10 -10.05 -1.62 11.11
CA ARG A 10 -8.63 -1.98 11.31
C ARG A 10 -8.28 -3.37 10.79
N THR A 11 -9.23 -4.30 10.92
CA THR A 11 -9.05 -5.71 10.56
C THR A 11 -10.13 -6.15 9.60
N TRP A 12 -9.75 -6.94 8.60
CA TRP A 12 -10.69 -7.53 7.66
C TRP A 12 -10.34 -8.99 7.42
N GLU A 13 -11.32 -9.87 7.61
CA GLU A 13 -11.19 -11.28 7.26
C GLU A 13 -11.54 -11.48 5.78
N CYS A 14 -10.64 -12.15 5.04
CA CYS A 14 -10.92 -12.53 3.67
C CYS A 14 -12.03 -13.60 3.64
N PRO A 15 -13.15 -13.38 2.95
CA PRO A 15 -14.27 -14.34 2.94
C PRO A 15 -13.97 -15.63 2.16
N TYR A 16 -12.83 -15.70 1.46
CA TYR A 16 -12.45 -16.85 0.64
C TYR A 16 -11.40 -17.73 1.31
N CYS A 17 -10.45 -17.14 2.03
CA CYS A 17 -9.35 -17.86 2.68
C CYS A 17 -9.33 -17.68 4.20
N HIS A 18 -10.30 -16.96 4.78
CA HIS A 18 -10.45 -16.71 6.22
C HIS A 18 -9.23 -16.06 6.89
N THR A 19 -8.31 -15.50 6.10
CA THR A 19 -7.16 -14.78 6.63
C THR A 19 -7.61 -13.43 7.17
N VAL A 20 -7.31 -13.17 8.44
CA VAL A 20 -7.50 -11.87 9.07
C VAL A 20 -6.32 -10.97 8.71
N GLN A 21 -6.60 -9.91 7.95
CA GLN A 21 -5.62 -8.93 7.52
C GLN A 21 -5.77 -7.66 8.34
N ASP A 22 -4.65 -7.18 8.89
CA ASP A 22 -4.55 -5.87 9.50
C ASP A 22 -4.22 -4.81 8.44
N ARG A 23 -4.99 -3.73 8.40
CA ARG A 23 -4.82 -2.63 7.45
C ARG A 23 -3.44 -1.98 7.58
N ASP A 24 -2.97 -1.78 8.80
CA ASP A 24 -1.71 -1.11 9.11
C ASP A 24 -0.53 -2.02 8.71
N LEU A 25 -0.65 -3.34 8.90
CA LEU A 25 0.32 -4.32 8.37
C LEU A 25 0.37 -4.29 6.83
N ASN A 26 -0.78 -4.31 6.17
CA ASN A 26 -0.85 -4.22 4.71
C ASN A 26 -0.27 -2.90 4.18
N ALA A 27 -0.52 -1.80 4.89
CA ALA A 27 0.09 -0.51 4.57
C ALA A 27 1.62 -0.56 4.71
N ALA A 28 2.16 -1.16 5.78
CA ALA A 28 3.60 -1.31 5.97
C ALA A 28 4.25 -2.14 4.85
N VAL A 29 3.64 -3.26 4.45
CA VAL A 29 4.12 -4.08 3.32
C VAL A 29 4.13 -3.31 2.01
N ASN A 30 3.07 -2.55 1.73
CA ASN A 30 2.99 -1.73 0.52
C ASN A 30 4.05 -0.61 0.51
N ILE A 31 4.26 0.06 1.64
CA ILE A 31 5.29 1.11 1.78
C ILE A 31 6.69 0.52 1.59
N LEU A 32 6.99 -0.63 2.19
CA LEU A 32 8.28 -1.31 2.00
C LEU A 32 8.51 -1.63 0.53
N SER A 33 7.51 -2.21 -0.13
CA SER A 33 7.60 -2.60 -1.55
C SER A 33 7.84 -1.39 -2.46
N ALA A 34 7.12 -0.29 -2.22
CA ALA A 34 7.34 0.97 -2.94
C ALA A 34 8.74 1.55 -2.69
N GLY A 35 9.22 1.52 -1.43
CA GLY A 35 10.56 1.97 -1.08
C GLY A 35 11.65 1.13 -1.75
N LEU A 36 11.49 -0.19 -1.82
CA LEU A 36 12.43 -1.07 -2.54
C LEU A 36 12.41 -0.79 -4.05
N ALA A 37 11.25 -0.57 -4.64
CA ALA A 37 11.13 -0.20 -6.05
C ALA A 37 11.84 1.12 -6.36
N VAL A 38 11.65 2.15 -5.51
CA VAL A 38 12.37 3.44 -5.65
C VAL A 38 13.88 3.25 -5.48
N ARG A 39 14.32 2.42 -4.52
CA ARG A 39 15.75 2.12 -4.33
C ARG A 39 16.37 1.41 -5.52
N ALA A 40 15.64 0.54 -6.20
CA ALA A 40 16.13 -0.23 -7.34
C ALA A 40 16.05 0.53 -8.68
N CYS A 41 14.97 1.28 -8.90
CA CYS A 41 14.65 1.87 -10.21
C CYS A 41 14.64 3.41 -10.23
N GLY A 42 14.78 4.07 -9.07
CA GLY A 42 14.59 5.51 -8.93
C GLY A 42 13.11 5.92 -8.84
N ASP A 43 12.84 7.14 -8.36
CA ASP A 43 11.50 7.73 -8.35
C ASP A 43 11.33 8.68 -9.54
N SER A 44 10.51 8.29 -10.51
CA SER A 44 10.22 9.08 -11.70
C SER A 44 9.48 10.40 -11.41
N ARG A 45 8.85 10.53 -10.24
CA ARG A 45 8.18 11.79 -9.85
C ARG A 45 9.19 12.89 -9.55
N LEU A 46 10.40 12.52 -9.10
CA LEU A 46 11.47 13.48 -8.85
C LEU A 46 12.08 14.00 -10.16
N THR A 47 12.12 13.18 -11.22
CA THR A 47 12.59 13.63 -12.53
C THR A 47 11.64 14.64 -13.20
N GLU A 48 10.32 14.50 -13.02
CA GLU A 48 9.34 15.50 -13.51
C GLU A 48 9.35 16.80 -12.68
N ALA A 49 9.53 16.71 -11.36
CA ALA A 49 9.56 17.89 -10.49
C ALA A 49 10.82 18.76 -10.69
N THR A 50 11.92 18.19 -11.19
CA THR A 50 13.17 18.92 -11.45
C THR A 50 13.20 19.57 -12.85
N LEU A 51 12.22 19.28 -13.71
CA LEU A 51 12.08 19.86 -15.06
C LEU A 51 11.15 21.09 -15.11
N ARG A 52 10.74 21.65 -13.96
CA ARG A 52 9.94 22.88 -13.85
C ARG A 52 10.75 24.05 -13.30
#